data_AF-A0A2V6MW19-F1
#
_entry.id   AF-A0A2V6MW19-F1
#
_cell.length_a   1.000
_cell.length_b   1.000
_cell.length_c   1.000
_cell.angle_alpha   90.00
_cell.angle_beta   90.00
_cell.angle_gamma   90.00
#
_symmetry.space_group_name_H-M   'P 1'
#
loop_
_entity.id
_entity.type
_entity.pdbx_description
1 polymer ?
#
loop_
_entity_poly.entity_id
_entity_poly.type
_entity_poly.pdbx_seq_one_letter_code
_entity_poly.pdbx_strand_id
1 'polypeptide(L)'
;MPTINQLVRKGRRKVSVKSKSPALTDCPQRRGVCVQVMTRTPKKPNSALRKVAKVRLTNGQEVIAYIPGEGHNLQEHSIVLVRGGRVKDLPGVRYHIVRGTLDSLGVDGRRRSRSKYGAKRPKAGGGGEAKARAPKAEAKK
;
A
#
# COMPACT_ATOMS: atom_id res chain seq x y z
N MET A 1 -39.32 -17.69 16.84
CA MET A 1 -39.49 -16.36 17.45
C MET A 1 -39.36 -16.51 18.97
N PRO A 2 -38.43 -15.79 19.63
CA PRO A 2 -38.32 -15.87 21.08
C PRO A 2 -39.49 -15.18 21.78
N THR A 3 -39.94 -15.71 22.91
CA THR A 3 -41.03 -15.14 23.72
C THR A 3 -40.53 -13.93 24.53
N ILE A 4 -41.46 -13.07 24.98
CA ILE A 4 -41.11 -11.89 25.79
C ILE A 4 -40.36 -12.29 27.07
N ASN A 5 -40.80 -13.35 27.76
CA ASN A 5 -40.12 -13.87 28.95
C ASN A 5 -38.70 -14.39 28.65
N GLN A 6 -38.43 -14.90 27.44
CA GLN A 6 -37.08 -15.27 27.02
C GLN A 6 -36.20 -14.03 26.81
N LEU A 7 -36.74 -12.94 26.27
CA LEU A 7 -36.03 -11.68 26.08
C LEU A 7 -35.76 -10.95 27.40
N VAL A 8 -36.70 -11.02 28.36
CA VAL A 8 -36.53 -10.48 29.72
C VAL A 8 -35.43 -11.23 30.47
N ARG A 9 -35.39 -12.57 30.37
CA ARG A 9 -34.34 -13.40 31.01
C ARG A 9 -32.99 -13.32 30.28
N LYS A 10 -33.01 -13.22 28.94
CA LYS A 10 -31.82 -13.17 28.08
C LYS A 10 -32.03 -12.09 27.02
N GLY A 11 -31.56 -10.88 27.32
CA GLY A 11 -31.59 -9.77 26.38
C GLY A 11 -30.87 -10.09 25.07
N ARG A 12 -31.30 -9.45 23.97
CA ARG A 12 -30.63 -9.59 22.68
C ARG A 12 -29.20 -9.04 22.78
N ARG A 13 -28.22 -9.82 22.32
CA ARG A 13 -26.83 -9.37 22.23
C ARG A 13 -26.58 -8.77 20.86
N LYS A 14 -25.95 -7.59 20.83
CA LYS A 14 -25.46 -6.99 19.58
C LYS A 14 -24.25 -7.79 19.09
N VAL A 15 -24.23 -8.15 17.81
CA VAL A 15 -23.08 -8.81 17.20
C VAL A 15 -21.99 -7.77 16.95
N SER A 16 -20.85 -7.90 17.63
CA SER A 16 -19.69 -7.04 17.39
C SER A 16 -18.89 -7.55 16.19
N VAL A 17 -18.60 -6.68 15.23
CA VAL A 17 -17.76 -7.00 14.07
C VAL A 17 -16.40 -6.32 14.23
N LYS A 18 -15.32 -7.07 13.98
CA LYS A 18 -13.95 -6.53 14.02
C LYS A 18 -13.64 -5.78 12.73
N SER A 19 -12.93 -4.65 12.85
CA SER A 19 -12.43 -3.93 11.68
C SER A 19 -11.45 -4.78 10.87
N LYS A 20 -11.51 -4.66 9.54
CA LYS A 20 -10.57 -5.31 8.62
C LYS A 20 -9.16 -4.69 8.70
N SER A 21 -9.05 -3.49 9.25
CA SER A 21 -7.81 -2.69 9.34
C SER A 21 -7.58 -2.22 10.78
N PRO A 22 -7.36 -3.13 11.74
CA PRO A 22 -7.29 -2.80 13.17
C PRO A 22 -6.13 -1.86 13.54
N ALA A 23 -5.03 -1.87 12.79
CA ALA A 23 -3.84 -1.08 13.11
C ALA A 23 -3.98 0.41 12.79
N LEU A 24 -5.02 0.80 12.05
CA LEU A 24 -5.29 2.21 11.78
C LEU A 24 -6.04 2.88 12.93
N THR A 25 -6.62 2.13 13.86
CA THR A 25 -7.33 2.67 15.04
C THR A 25 -8.33 3.75 14.63
N ASP A 26 -9.23 3.39 13.71
CA ASP A 26 -10.28 4.25 13.11
C ASP A 26 -9.81 5.52 12.39
N CYS A 27 -8.50 5.69 12.20
CA CYS A 27 -7.96 6.70 11.30
C CYS A 27 -8.06 6.23 9.83
N PRO A 28 -8.34 7.12 8.86
CA PRO A 28 -8.40 6.73 7.44
C PRO A 28 -7.01 6.35 6.91
N GLN A 29 -5.98 7.03 7.39
CA GLN A 29 -4.59 6.88 6.97
C GLN A 29 -3.68 7.12 8.17
N ARG A 30 -2.51 6.47 8.20
CA ARG A 30 -1.53 6.65 9.26
C ARG A 30 -0.12 6.68 8.70
N ARG A 31 0.69 7.63 9.18
CA ARG A 31 2.11 7.72 8.84
C ARG A 31 2.88 6.56 9.48
N GLY A 32 3.94 6.12 8.81
CA GLY A 32 4.86 5.12 9.34
C GLY A 32 6.21 5.17 8.65
N VAL A 33 7.17 4.46 9.24
CA VAL A 33 8.53 4.33 8.74
C VAL A 33 8.74 2.91 8.23
N CYS A 34 9.29 2.76 7.03
CA CYS A 34 9.66 1.46 6.48
C CYS A 34 10.80 0.86 7.29
N VAL A 35 10.56 -0.31 7.88
CA VAL A 35 11.57 -1.11 8.57
C VAL A 35 12.34 -1.95 7.56
N GLN A 36 11.63 -2.58 6.63
CA GLN A 36 12.23 -3.44 5.62
C GLN A 36 11.38 -3.44 4.37
N VAL A 37 12.02 -3.35 3.20
CA VAL A 37 11.37 -3.47 1.90
C VAL A 37 11.72 -4.83 1.31
N MET A 38 10.72 -5.62 0.95
CA MET A 38 10.91 -7.00 0.50
C MET A 38 9.88 -7.41 -0.55
N THR A 39 10.12 -8.55 -1.21
CA THR A 39 9.14 -9.18 -2.10
C THR A 39 8.57 -10.45 -1.48
N ARG A 40 7.27 -10.69 -1.66
CA ARG A 40 6.61 -11.94 -1.23
C ARG A 40 5.90 -12.62 -2.39
N THR A 41 5.89 -13.96 -2.36
CA THR A 41 5.11 -14.79 -3.26
C THR A 41 3.64 -14.85 -2.80
N PRO A 42 2.66 -14.81 -3.74
CA PRO A 42 1.25 -14.94 -3.44
C PRO A 42 0.87 -16.38 -3.08
N LYS A 43 -0.34 -16.56 -2.52
CA LYS A 43 -0.95 -17.88 -2.38
C LYS A 43 -1.37 -18.45 -3.75
N LYS A 44 -1.35 -19.78 -3.89
CA LYS A 44 -1.97 -20.52 -5.01
C LYS A 44 -3.42 -20.06 -5.19
N PRO A 45 -3.94 -19.81 -6.40
CA PRO A 45 -3.47 -20.22 -7.74
C PRO A 45 -2.53 -19.23 -8.43
N ASN A 46 -2.28 -18.07 -7.83
CA ASN A 46 -1.54 -17.00 -8.48
C ASN A 46 -0.03 -17.20 -8.33
N SER A 47 0.74 -16.67 -9.28
CA SER A 47 2.21 -16.60 -9.22
C SER A 47 2.67 -15.20 -9.63
N ALA A 48 3.52 -14.57 -8.81
CA ALA A 48 4.14 -13.27 -9.03
C ALA A 48 5.12 -12.93 -7.89
N LEU A 49 5.97 -11.92 -8.08
CA LEU A 49 6.69 -11.27 -6.98
C LEU A 49 5.95 -9.98 -6.57
N ARG A 50 5.31 -10.02 -5.41
CA ARG A 50 4.56 -8.86 -4.87
C ARG A 50 5.48 -8.01 -4.01
N LYS A 51 5.58 -6.72 -4.34
CA LYS A 51 6.38 -5.74 -3.59
C LYS A 51 5.65 -5.30 -2.32
N VAL A 52 6.28 -5.50 -1.17
CA VAL A 52 5.71 -5.19 0.15
C VAL A 52 6.74 -4.49 1.02
N ALA A 53 6.27 -3.71 1.99
CA ALA A 53 7.11 -3.12 3.01
C ALA A 53 6.59 -3.49 4.40
N LYS A 54 7.50 -3.83 5.31
CA LYS A 54 7.23 -3.84 6.74
C LYS A 54 7.33 -2.41 7.24
N VAL A 55 6.27 -1.89 7.84
CA VAL A 55 6.13 -0.49 8.23
C VAL A 55 5.79 -0.42 9.71
N ARG A 56 6.55 0.38 10.47
CA ARG A 56 6.21 0.73 11.85
C ARG A 56 5.38 2.01 11.82
N LEU A 57 4.12 1.89 12.21
CA LEU A 57 3.18 3.02 12.24
C LEU A 57 3.45 3.93 13.45
N THR A 58 2.91 5.15 13.42
CA THR A 58 3.04 6.10 14.54
C THR A 58 2.43 5.63 15.86
N ASN A 59 1.53 4.64 15.86
CA ASN A 59 1.02 4.00 17.07
C ASN A 59 1.90 2.87 17.62
N GLY A 60 3.10 2.68 17.06
CA GLY A 60 4.04 1.64 17.46
C GLY A 60 3.76 0.26 16.89
N GLN A 61 2.62 0.04 16.19
CA GLN A 61 2.31 -1.25 15.58
C GLN A 61 3.10 -1.46 14.29
N GLU A 62 3.65 -2.65 14.13
CA GLU A 62 4.31 -3.08 12.90
C GLU A 62 3.33 -3.81 11.98
N VAL A 63 3.22 -3.34 10.75
CA VAL A 63 2.31 -3.90 9.75
C VAL A 63 3.03 -4.16 8.44
N ILE A 64 2.54 -5.14 7.68
CA ILE A 64 3.00 -5.36 6.30
C ILE A 64 2.03 -4.65 5.36
N ALA A 65 2.56 -3.70 4.58
CA ALA A 65 1.81 -2.91 3.61
C ALA A 65 2.25 -3.23 2.18
N TYR A 66 1.27 -3.30 1.27
CA TYR A 66 1.53 -3.50 -0.15
C TYR A 66 1.90 -2.20 -0.84
N ILE A 67 2.88 -2.27 -1.74
CA ILE A 67 3.30 -1.14 -2.57
C ILE A 67 2.58 -1.24 -3.92
N PRO A 68 1.60 -0.37 -4.22
CA PRO A 68 0.83 -0.49 -5.43
C PRO A 68 1.55 0.13 -6.64
N GLY A 69 1.36 -0.49 -7.80
CA GLY A 69 1.85 0.01 -9.08
C GLY A 69 3.12 -0.68 -9.55
N GLU A 70 3.72 -0.08 -10.58
CA GLU A 70 4.98 -0.52 -11.17
C GLU A 70 6.11 0.34 -10.61
N GLY A 71 7.24 -0.28 -10.28
CA GLY A 71 8.37 0.42 -9.67
C GLY A 71 8.09 1.03 -8.28
N HIS A 72 9.16 1.23 -7.51
CA HIS A 72 9.13 1.98 -6.25
C HIS A 72 10.52 2.46 -5.89
N ASN A 73 10.58 3.54 -5.12
CA ASN A 73 11.82 4.16 -4.63
C ASN A 73 12.04 3.93 -3.13
N LEU A 74 11.20 3.11 -2.48
CA LEU A 74 11.23 2.98 -1.02
C LEU A 74 12.45 2.16 -0.61
N GLN A 75 13.11 2.65 0.44
CA GLN A 75 14.24 2.04 1.09
C GLN A 75 13.91 1.85 2.57
N GLU A 76 14.86 1.30 3.33
CA GLU A 76 14.77 1.33 4.79
C GLU A 76 14.68 2.78 5.27
N HIS A 77 13.95 3.01 6.36
CA HIS A 77 13.70 4.32 6.96
C HIS A 77 12.90 5.32 6.13
N SER A 78 12.46 4.98 4.91
CA SER A 78 11.55 5.83 4.14
C SER A 78 10.24 6.05 4.90
N ILE A 79 9.78 7.30 4.94
CA ILE A 79 8.54 7.70 5.58
C ILE A 79 7.41 7.56 4.57
N VAL A 80 6.39 6.77 4.94
CA VAL A 80 5.26 6.44 4.08
C VAL A 80 3.93 6.71 4.75
N LEU A 81 2.91 6.93 3.92
CA LEU A 81 1.53 7.05 4.37
C LEU A 81 0.79 5.75 4.04
N VAL A 82 0.23 5.13 5.07
CA VAL A 82 -0.44 3.82 4.98
C VAL A 82 -1.95 4.01 5.06
N ARG A 83 -2.68 3.35 4.17
CA ARG A 83 -4.15 3.28 4.15
C ARG A 83 -4.65 1.85 4.26
N GLY A 84 -5.92 1.71 4.60
CA GLY A 84 -6.60 0.42 4.66
C GLY A 84 -6.72 -0.23 3.28
N GLY A 85 -6.63 -1.56 3.24
CA GLY A 85 -6.97 -2.37 2.08
C GLY A 85 -6.18 -3.67 2.05
N ARG A 86 -6.90 -4.78 1.93
CA ARG A 86 -6.30 -6.11 1.92
C ARG A 86 -5.95 -6.54 0.50
N VAL A 87 -4.74 -7.08 0.33
CA VAL A 87 -4.38 -7.81 -0.88
C VAL A 87 -4.91 -9.23 -0.75
N LYS A 88 -5.83 -9.62 -1.65
CA LYS A 88 -6.50 -10.94 -1.61
C LYS A 88 -5.51 -12.10 -1.71
N ASP A 89 -4.45 -11.90 -2.49
CA ASP A 89 -3.44 -12.91 -2.83
C ASP A 89 -2.40 -13.13 -1.73
N LEU A 90 -2.14 -12.13 -0.89
CA LEU A 90 -1.10 -12.20 0.12
C LEU A 90 -1.73 -12.35 1.52
N PRO A 91 -1.50 -13.48 2.21
CA PRO A 91 -1.93 -13.60 3.59
C PRO A 91 -1.15 -12.61 4.48
N GLY A 92 -1.85 -11.98 5.43
CA GLY A 92 -1.25 -11.02 6.37
C GLY A 92 -1.09 -9.58 5.85
N VAL A 93 -1.19 -9.34 4.54
CA VAL A 93 -1.05 -7.99 3.96
C VAL A 93 -2.40 -7.29 3.90
N ARG A 94 -2.70 -6.49 4.92
CA ARG A 94 -4.01 -5.82 5.14
C ARG A 94 -4.03 -4.32 4.85
N TYR A 95 -2.89 -3.77 4.43
CA TYR A 95 -2.70 -2.34 4.21
C TYR A 95 -2.03 -2.06 2.88
N HIS A 96 -2.21 -0.83 2.39
CA HIS A 96 -1.55 -0.31 1.19
C HIS A 96 -0.80 0.96 1.51
N ILE A 97 0.34 1.16 0.86
CA ILE A 97 1.02 2.46 0.83
C ILE A 97 0.30 3.36 -0.19
N VAL A 98 0.04 4.61 0.19
CA VAL A 98 -0.42 5.67 -0.71
C VAL A 98 0.77 6.11 -1.57
N ARG A 99 0.57 6.33 -2.88
CA ARG A 99 1.65 6.76 -3.78
C ARG A 99 1.56 8.26 -4.05
N GLY A 100 2.70 8.90 -4.25
CA GLY A 100 2.82 10.35 -4.47
C GLY A 100 2.71 11.18 -3.20
N THR A 101 2.99 10.58 -2.03
CA THR A 101 2.90 11.22 -0.72
C THR A 101 4.12 10.88 0.13
N LEU A 102 4.68 11.84 0.87
CA LEU A 102 5.93 11.68 1.63
C LEU A 102 7.03 11.12 0.70
N ASP A 103 7.81 10.13 1.14
CA ASP A 103 8.94 9.59 0.37
C ASP A 103 8.50 8.60 -0.73
N SER A 104 7.21 8.25 -0.75
CA SER A 104 6.66 7.37 -1.79
C SER A 104 6.33 8.17 -3.05
N LEU A 105 7.23 8.11 -4.03
CA LEU A 105 7.03 8.76 -5.33
C LEU A 105 5.85 8.15 -6.12
N GLY A 106 5.33 8.92 -7.07
CA GLY A 106 4.31 8.44 -8.02
C GLY A 106 4.79 7.27 -8.88
N VAL A 107 3.91 6.71 -9.70
CA VAL A 107 4.29 5.77 -10.76
C VAL A 107 4.57 6.55 -12.04
N ASP A 108 5.77 6.37 -12.58
CA ASP A 108 6.21 7.05 -13.81
C ASP A 108 5.38 6.62 -15.03
N GLY A 109 5.12 7.55 -15.94
CA GLY A 109 4.45 7.26 -17.21
C GLY A 109 2.98 6.83 -17.12
N ARG A 110 2.36 6.79 -15.93
CA ARG A 110 0.97 6.32 -15.76
C ARG A 110 -0.04 7.29 -16.37
N ARG A 111 -0.65 6.90 -17.50
CA ARG A 111 -1.68 7.72 -18.20
C ARG A 111 -3.11 7.49 -17.70
N ARG A 112 -3.45 6.27 -17.25
CA ARG A 112 -4.79 5.90 -16.74
C ARG A 112 -4.79 5.69 -15.23
N SER A 113 -5.89 6.05 -14.56
CA SER A 113 -6.08 5.94 -13.11
C SER A 113 -4.98 6.65 -12.29
N ARG A 114 -4.50 7.78 -12.79
CA ARG A 114 -3.33 8.50 -12.27
C ARG A 114 -3.43 8.92 -10.80
N SER A 115 -4.62 9.31 -10.35
CA SER A 115 -4.89 9.75 -8.98
C SER A 115 -4.61 8.67 -7.94
N LYS A 116 -4.80 7.39 -8.30
CA LYS A 116 -4.54 6.26 -7.40
C LYS A 116 -3.06 5.97 -7.19
N TYR A 117 -2.21 6.37 -8.14
CA TYR A 117 -0.78 6.06 -8.19
C TYR A 117 0.11 7.31 -8.07
N GLY A 118 -0.46 8.46 -7.69
CA GLY A 118 0.31 9.69 -7.48
C GLY A 118 0.96 10.27 -8.74
N ALA A 119 0.42 9.96 -9.93
CA ALA A 119 0.96 10.47 -11.20
C ALA A 119 0.26 11.78 -11.58
N LYS A 120 1.04 12.82 -11.91
CA LYS A 120 0.51 14.11 -12.38
C LYS A 120 -0.04 14.00 -13.81
N ARG A 121 -0.90 14.95 -14.21
CA ARG A 121 -1.36 15.06 -15.60
C ARG A 121 -0.19 15.55 -16.47
N PRO A 122 0.19 14.81 -17.52
CA PRO A 122 1.20 15.29 -18.46
C PRO A 122 0.66 16.53 -19.16
N LYS A 123 1.54 17.52 -19.35
CA LYS A 123 1.20 18.74 -20.06
C LYS A 123 0.91 18.38 -21.52
N ALA A 124 -0.22 18.81 -22.06
CA ALA A 124 -0.54 18.64 -23.47
C ALA A 124 0.46 19.50 -24.28
N GLY A 125 1.45 18.86 -24.90
CA GLY A 125 2.52 19.53 -25.66
C GLY A 125 3.93 19.50 -25.04
N GLY A 126 4.10 18.98 -23.82
CA GLY A 126 5.43 18.74 -23.26
C GLY A 126 5.85 17.30 -23.52
N GLY A 127 6.58 17.07 -24.62
CA GLY A 127 7.29 15.81 -24.83
C GLY A 127 8.14 15.51 -23.60
N GLY A 128 8.01 14.31 -23.06
CA GLY A 128 8.85 13.90 -21.94
C GLY A 128 10.30 13.93 -22.39
N GLU A 129 11.11 14.73 -21.70
CA GLU A 129 12.57 14.62 -21.75
C GLU A 129 12.92 13.16 -21.44
N ALA A 130 13.28 12.44 -22.50
CA ALA A 130 13.86 11.13 -22.40
C ALA A 130 15.21 11.29 -21.69
N LYS A 131 15.36 10.55 -20.60
CA LYS A 131 16.57 10.47 -19.78
C LYS A 131 17.83 10.37 -20.65
N ALA A 132 18.85 11.10 -20.21
CA ALA A 132 20.19 11.22 -20.76
C ALA A 132 20.72 9.96 -21.50
N ARG A 133 21.18 10.21 -22.73
CA ARG A 133 22.01 9.31 -23.52
C ARG A 133 23.31 9.06 -22.74
N ALA A 134 23.58 7.83 -22.32
CA ALA A 134 24.88 7.45 -21.78
C ALA A 134 25.98 7.72 -22.83
N PRO A 135 27.14 8.28 -22.45
CA PRO A 135 28.24 8.43 -23.39
C PRO A 135 28.76 7.04 -23.77
N LYS A 136 28.88 6.79 -25.07
CA LYS A 136 29.54 5.59 -25.60
C LYS A 136 30.98 5.59 -25.09
N ALA A 137 31.39 4.50 -24.44
CA ALA A 137 32.80 4.28 -24.13
C ALA A 137 33.59 4.20 -25.45
N GLU A 138 34.57 5.07 -25.60
CA GLU A 138 35.55 5.02 -26.68
C GLU A 138 36.38 3.75 -26.55
N ALA A 139 36.42 2.96 -27.62
CA ALA A 139 37.36 1.86 -27.77
C ALA A 139 38.76 2.45 -27.92
N LYS A 140 39.68 2.13 -27.00
CA LYS A 140 41.11 2.35 -27.20
C LYS A 140 41.65 1.26 -28.12
N LYS A 141 42.46 1.72 -29.09
CA LYS A 141 43.39 0.92 -29.92
C LYS A 141 44.35 0.12 -29.05
#